data_AF-A0A0N1NVP2-F1
#
_entry.id   AF-A0A0N1NVP2-F1
#
_cell.length_a   1.000
_cell.length_b   1.000
_cell.length_c   1.000
_cell.angle_alpha   90.00
_cell.angle_beta   90.00
_cell.angle_gamma   90.00
#
_symmetry.space_group_name_H-M   'P 1'
#
loop_
_entity.id
_entity.type
_entity.pdbx_description
1 polymer ?
#
loop_
_entity_poly.entity_id
_entity_poly.type
_entity_poly.pdbx_seq_one_letter_code
_entity_poly.pdbx_strand_id
1 'polypeptide(L)'
;MTTNVPEAVPGRLITYTHPVTSQVLPGIIAAIDEGNLLRLRFDGHRLTLTVPDATDKVTYLDMGTLPAPDPEPGDRFHPIPEELTGAWQRIPVHQFDTGELIALTDDHDQAVAALTAFRVSQGWEPELVDLTALELAYAAFEWLPEDAGTAWSMTPAVEGDDQAIHLHRLPVPPMEDE
;
A
#
# COMPACT_ATOMS: atom_id res chain seq x y z
N MET A 1 19.56 34.65 16.57
CA MET A 1 19.22 33.22 16.39
C MET A 1 17.91 33.22 15.63
N THR A 2 17.94 32.98 14.32
CA THR A 2 16.74 32.95 13.49
C THR A 2 16.13 31.57 13.67
N THR A 3 15.01 31.49 14.37
CA THR A 3 14.22 30.27 14.49
C THR A 3 13.69 29.96 13.09
N ASN A 4 14.24 28.95 12.42
CA ASN A 4 13.71 28.48 11.15
C ASN A 4 12.29 27.96 11.42
N VAL A 5 11.28 28.70 11.00
CA VAL A 5 9.93 28.17 10.95
C VAL A 5 9.95 27.09 9.86
N PRO A 6 9.58 25.84 10.14
CA PRO A 6 9.60 24.82 9.11
C PRO A 6 8.55 25.15 8.04
N GLU A 7 9.04 25.40 6.82
CA GLU A 7 8.25 25.85 5.66
C GLU A 7 7.85 24.66 4.78
N ALA A 8 6.71 24.79 4.11
CA ALA A 8 6.27 23.88 3.06
C ALA A 8 7.13 24.06 1.82
N VAL A 9 8.04 23.11 1.59
CA VAL A 9 8.91 23.05 0.40
C VAL A 9 9.02 21.60 -0.08
N PRO A 10 9.12 21.34 -1.40
CA PRO A 10 9.41 20.00 -1.89
C PRO A 10 10.65 19.42 -1.21
N GLY A 11 10.58 18.14 -0.85
CA GLY A 11 11.61 17.46 -0.09
C GLY A 11 11.48 17.56 1.43
N ARG A 12 10.57 18.39 1.95
CA ARG A 12 10.37 18.52 3.41
C ARG A 12 9.75 17.25 3.97
N LEU A 13 10.40 16.67 4.99
CA LEU A 13 9.82 15.58 5.77
C LEU A 13 8.68 16.09 6.64
N ILE A 14 7.60 15.32 6.68
CA ILE A 14 6.37 15.62 7.39
C ILE A 14 5.87 14.38 8.13
N THR A 15 4.99 14.60 9.10
CA THR A 15 4.01 13.58 9.49
C THR A 15 2.62 14.05 9.11
N TYR A 16 1.81 13.13 8.61
CA TYR A 16 0.41 13.36 8.27
C TYR A 16 -0.50 12.58 9.21
N THR A 17 -1.50 13.23 9.79
CA THR A 17 -2.50 12.55 10.62
C THR A 17 -3.74 12.25 9.79
N HIS A 18 -3.99 10.97 9.51
CA HIS A 18 -5.15 10.54 8.73
C HIS A 18 -6.46 10.90 9.46
N PRO A 19 -7.42 11.58 8.81
CA PRO A 19 -8.56 12.19 9.49
C PRO A 19 -9.57 11.17 10.02
N VAL A 20 -9.62 9.96 9.44
CA VAL A 20 -10.57 8.92 9.83
C VAL A 20 -9.97 7.98 10.86
N THR A 21 -8.72 7.54 10.65
CA THR A 21 -8.07 6.52 11.48
C THR A 21 -7.21 7.11 12.59
N SER A 22 -6.94 8.43 12.55
CA SER A 22 -5.96 9.11 13.42
C SER A 22 -4.55 8.51 13.37
N GLN A 23 -4.26 7.71 12.36
CA GLN A 23 -2.93 7.15 12.13
C GLN A 23 -1.98 8.27 11.70
N VAL A 24 -0.77 8.25 12.26
CA VAL A 24 0.30 9.17 11.89
C VAL A 24 1.19 8.50 10.86
N LEU A 25 1.23 9.05 9.65
CA LEU A 25 1.99 8.55 8.52
C LEU A 25 3.23 9.43 8.29
N PRO A 26 4.45 8.89 8.31
CA PRO A 26 5.63 9.62 7.88
C PRO A 26 5.58 9.85 6.37
N GLY A 27 6.01 11.02 5.93
CA GLY A 27 6.02 11.34 4.51
C GLY A 27 6.93 12.51 4.15
N ILE A 28 6.84 12.91 2.90
CA ILE A 28 7.59 13.99 2.28
C ILE A 28 6.67 14.84 1.41
N ILE A 29 6.89 16.15 1.37
CA ILE A 29 6.25 17.01 0.37
C ILE A 29 6.92 16.70 -0.97
N ALA A 30 6.21 16.06 -1.89
CA ALA A 30 6.70 15.77 -3.22
C ALA A 30 6.68 17.02 -4.11
N ALA A 31 5.59 17.80 -4.04
CA ALA A 31 5.43 19.02 -4.81
C ALA A 31 4.48 20.01 -4.10
N ILE A 32 4.45 21.24 -4.62
CA ILE A 32 3.45 22.26 -4.27
C ILE A 32 2.75 22.65 -5.55
N ASP A 33 1.46 22.32 -5.63
CA ASP A 33 0.61 22.58 -6.77
C ASP A 33 0.03 24.01 -6.72
N GLU A 34 -0.62 24.45 -7.81
CA GLU A 34 -1.31 25.73 -7.87
C GLU A 34 -2.36 25.84 -6.74
N GLY A 35 -2.41 27.01 -6.08
CA GLY A 35 -3.32 27.24 -4.95
C GLY A 35 -2.80 26.77 -3.59
N ASN A 36 -1.48 26.61 -3.43
CA ASN A 36 -0.81 26.19 -2.19
C ASN A 36 -1.28 24.83 -1.68
N LEU A 37 -1.48 23.91 -2.62
CA LEU A 37 -1.82 22.54 -2.30
C LEU A 37 -0.53 21.73 -2.21
N LEU A 38 -0.29 21.12 -1.05
CA LEU A 38 0.84 20.24 -0.81
C LEU A 38 0.51 18.85 -1.34
N ARG A 39 1.37 18.38 -2.22
CA ARG A 39 1.36 17.02 -2.70
C ARG A 39 2.24 16.19 -1.77
N LEU A 40 1.61 15.43 -0.88
CA LEU A 40 2.30 14.59 0.10
C LEU A 40 2.49 13.20 -0.46
N ARG A 41 3.67 12.64 -0.22
CA ARG A 41 4.00 11.26 -0.49
C ARG A 41 4.38 10.58 0.81
N PHE A 42 3.89 9.38 1.01
CA PHE A 42 4.21 8.57 2.19
C PHE A 42 5.24 7.51 1.78
N ASP A 43 6.18 7.20 2.67
CA ASP A 43 7.20 6.20 2.38
C ASP A 43 6.52 4.86 2.04
N GLY A 44 6.86 4.28 0.88
CA GLY A 44 6.28 3.00 0.44
C GLY A 44 4.90 3.09 -0.21
N HIS A 45 4.40 4.27 -0.59
CA HIS A 45 3.09 4.43 -1.27
C HIS A 45 3.21 5.29 -2.54
N ARG A 46 2.47 4.94 -3.61
CA ARG A 46 2.21 5.90 -4.71
C ARG A 46 1.16 6.93 -4.31
N LEU A 47 0.48 6.68 -3.19
CA LEU A 47 -0.59 7.52 -2.73
C LEU A 47 -0.07 8.94 -2.52
N THR A 48 -0.51 9.77 -3.46
CA THR A 48 -0.19 11.17 -3.54
C THR A 48 -1.39 11.89 -2.97
N LEU A 49 -1.28 12.35 -1.73
CA LEU A 49 -2.36 13.09 -1.09
C LEU A 49 -2.16 14.58 -1.31
N THR A 50 -3.15 15.22 -1.91
CA THR A 50 -3.17 16.67 -2.04
C THR A 50 -3.92 17.29 -0.86
N VAL A 51 -3.24 18.13 -0.08
CA VAL A 51 -3.84 18.85 1.06
C VAL A 51 -3.53 20.34 1.00
N PRO A 52 -4.37 21.22 1.55
CA PRO A 52 -4.01 22.63 1.72
C PRO A 52 -2.77 22.78 2.62
N ASP A 53 -1.87 23.70 2.29
CA ASP A 53 -0.68 24.03 3.11
C ASP A 53 -1.01 24.41 4.57
N ALA A 54 -2.18 25.01 4.77
CA ALA A 54 -2.70 25.46 6.05
C ALA A 54 -3.46 24.37 6.84
N THR A 55 -3.40 23.10 6.42
CA THR A 55 -4.06 22.02 7.14
C THR A 55 -3.39 21.75 8.49
N ASP A 56 -4.20 21.46 9.52
CA ASP A 56 -3.72 21.03 10.84
C ASP A 56 -3.25 19.56 10.85
N LYS A 57 -3.42 18.84 9.72
CA LYS A 57 -3.07 17.43 9.59
C LYS A 57 -1.62 17.19 9.22
N VAL A 58 -0.89 18.21 8.79
CA VAL A 58 0.52 18.12 8.40
C VAL A 58 1.36 18.76 9.49
N THR A 59 2.30 17.98 10.03
CA THR A 59 3.34 18.50 10.92
C THR A 59 4.68 18.44 10.21
N TYR A 60 5.33 19.59 10.05
CA TYR A 60 6.64 19.67 9.42
C TYR A 60 7.74 19.23 10.38
N LEU A 61 8.62 18.35 9.93
CA LEU A 61 9.74 17.88 10.72
C LEU A 61 10.96 18.78 10.50
N ASP A 62 11.65 19.11 11.59
CA ASP A 62 12.86 19.93 11.57
C ASP A 62 14.11 19.06 11.34
N MET A 63 14.14 18.36 10.19
CA MET A 63 15.23 17.47 9.79
C MET A 63 15.84 17.85 8.43
N GLY A 64 15.52 19.04 7.91
CA GLY A 64 15.94 19.50 6.58
C GLY A 64 15.01 19.03 5.44
N THR A 65 15.52 19.06 4.21
CA THR A 65 14.86 18.54 3.01
C THR A 65 15.66 17.38 2.44
N LEU A 66 14.97 16.32 2.01
CA LEU A 66 15.54 15.25 1.18
C LEU A 66 15.16 15.50 -0.28
N PRO A 67 15.89 14.97 -1.27
CA PRO A 67 15.34 14.90 -2.63
C PRO A 67 13.99 14.19 -2.56
N ALA A 68 12.93 14.86 -3.01
CA ALA A 68 11.62 14.23 -3.17
C ALA A 68 11.78 13.12 -4.19
N PRO A 69 11.64 11.83 -3.83
CA PRO A 69 11.81 10.78 -4.82
C PRO A 69 10.54 10.79 -5.68
N ASP A 70 10.68 10.90 -7.00
CA ASP A 70 9.62 10.46 -7.90
C ASP A 70 9.63 8.93 -7.88
N PRO A 71 8.49 8.23 -7.74
CA PRO A 71 8.48 6.79 -7.90
C PRO A 71 8.79 6.47 -9.36
N GLU A 72 10.00 5.98 -9.64
CA GLU A 72 10.37 5.53 -10.96
C GLU A 72 9.78 4.13 -11.21
N PRO A 73 9.43 3.79 -12.46
CA PRO A 73 9.09 2.42 -12.79
C PRO A 73 10.17 1.44 -12.31
N GLY A 74 9.77 0.41 -11.59
CA GLY A 74 10.67 -0.54 -10.93
C GLY A 74 10.95 -0.24 -9.45
N ASP A 75 10.52 0.92 -8.92
CA ASP A 75 10.59 1.17 -7.49
C ASP A 75 9.66 0.24 -6.71
N ARG A 76 10.21 -0.37 -5.66
CA ARG A 76 9.47 -1.25 -4.74
C ARG A 76 8.70 -0.45 -3.68
N PHE A 77 7.60 -1.02 -3.19
CA PHE A 77 6.73 -0.36 -2.23
C PHE A 77 5.98 -1.35 -1.31
N HIS A 78 5.35 -0.83 -0.25
CA HIS A 78 4.51 -1.62 0.66
C HIS A 78 3.03 -1.28 0.44
N PRO A 79 2.19 -2.20 -0.06
CA PRO A 79 0.81 -1.88 -0.39
C PRO A 79 -0.01 -1.48 0.84
N ILE A 80 -0.84 -0.46 0.68
CA ILE A 80 -1.98 -0.19 1.57
C ILE A 80 -3.29 -0.77 1.01
N PRO A 81 -4.32 -0.96 1.85
CA PRO A 81 -5.64 -1.41 1.40
C PRO A 81 -6.19 -0.67 0.17
N GLU A 82 -5.96 0.64 0.07
CA GLU A 82 -6.44 1.49 -1.02
C GLU A 82 -5.71 1.24 -2.35
N GLU A 83 -4.48 0.75 -2.31
CA GLU A 83 -3.71 0.33 -3.49
C GLU A 83 -4.09 -1.09 -3.94
N LEU A 84 -4.84 -1.81 -3.09
CA LEU A 84 -5.41 -3.13 -3.32
C LEU A 84 -6.93 -3.04 -3.51
N THR A 85 -7.62 -4.18 -3.49
CA THR A 85 -9.09 -4.25 -3.63
C THR A 85 -9.82 -3.78 -2.36
N GLY A 86 -9.09 -3.58 -1.26
CA GLY A 86 -9.61 -3.11 0.03
C GLY A 86 -9.06 -3.91 1.21
N ALA A 87 -9.66 -3.70 2.39
CA ALA A 87 -9.35 -4.45 3.61
C ALA A 87 -10.58 -5.14 4.22
N TRP A 88 -10.40 -6.39 4.63
CA TRP A 88 -11.40 -7.19 5.32
C TRP A 88 -10.80 -7.67 6.64
N GLN A 89 -11.54 -7.51 7.74
CA GLN A 89 -10.98 -7.72 9.08
C GLN A 89 -9.71 -6.90 9.34
N ARG A 90 -9.59 -5.72 8.72
CA ARG A 90 -8.42 -4.82 8.75
C ARG A 90 -7.17 -5.37 8.04
N ILE A 91 -7.29 -6.49 7.33
CA ILE A 91 -6.21 -7.07 6.53
C ILE A 91 -6.43 -6.73 5.06
N PRO A 92 -5.43 -6.17 4.36
CA PRO A 92 -5.53 -5.94 2.92
C PRO A 92 -5.70 -7.26 2.17
N VAL A 93 -6.68 -7.31 1.27
CA VAL A 93 -6.94 -8.47 0.41
C VAL A 93 -6.95 -8.02 -1.05
N HIS A 94 -6.41 -8.85 -1.93
CA HIS A 94 -6.46 -8.62 -3.36
C HIS A 94 -6.80 -9.91 -4.11
N GLN A 95 -7.60 -9.77 -5.16
CA GLN A 95 -7.88 -10.81 -6.14
C GLN A 95 -7.25 -10.43 -7.46
N PHE A 96 -6.37 -11.28 -7.97
CA PHE A 96 -5.79 -11.14 -9.30
C PHE A 96 -6.77 -11.62 -10.38
N ASP A 97 -6.61 -11.14 -11.61
CA ASP A 97 -7.40 -11.57 -12.78
C ASP A 97 -7.28 -13.07 -13.05
N THR A 98 -6.19 -13.70 -12.59
CA THR A 98 -6.00 -15.16 -12.66
C THR A 98 -6.93 -15.94 -11.74
N GLY A 99 -7.61 -15.26 -10.80
CA GLY A 99 -8.41 -15.87 -9.74
C GLY A 99 -7.65 -16.11 -8.44
N GLU A 100 -6.35 -15.82 -8.41
CA GLU A 100 -5.52 -15.93 -7.21
C GLU A 100 -5.92 -14.90 -6.16
N LEU A 101 -5.88 -15.28 -4.88
CA LEU A 101 -6.15 -14.39 -3.76
C LEU A 101 -4.92 -14.24 -2.88
N ILE A 102 -4.71 -13.03 -2.37
CA ILE A 102 -3.70 -12.76 -1.35
C ILE A 102 -4.29 -12.00 -0.18
N ALA A 103 -3.75 -12.25 1.01
CA ALA A 103 -3.99 -11.47 2.23
C ALA A 103 -2.64 -11.02 2.80
N LEU A 104 -2.46 -9.71 3.00
CA LEU A 104 -1.20 -9.14 3.49
C LEU A 104 -1.12 -9.22 5.02
N THR A 105 -0.73 -10.38 5.52
CA THR A 105 -0.46 -10.63 6.94
C THR A 105 0.44 -11.86 7.10
N ASP A 106 1.27 -11.86 8.14
CA ASP A 106 2.07 -13.01 8.59
C ASP A 106 1.27 -13.96 9.49
N ASP A 107 0.11 -13.54 9.99
CA ASP A 107 -0.77 -14.34 10.84
C ASP A 107 -1.79 -15.13 10.01
N HIS A 108 -1.66 -16.46 10.06
CA HIS A 108 -2.52 -17.39 9.32
C HIS A 108 -4.00 -17.25 9.69
N ASP A 109 -4.33 -17.10 10.98
CA ASP A 109 -5.73 -17.01 11.42
C ASP A 109 -6.35 -15.69 10.96
N GLN A 110 -5.58 -14.61 10.94
CA GLN A 110 -6.01 -13.33 10.39
C GLN A 110 -6.22 -13.41 8.87
N ALA A 111 -5.34 -14.09 8.14
CA ALA A 111 -5.49 -14.30 6.71
C ALA A 111 -6.77 -15.09 6.39
N VAL A 112 -7.01 -16.19 7.10
CA VAL A 112 -8.22 -17.01 6.96
C VAL A 112 -9.48 -16.17 7.24
N ALA A 113 -9.48 -15.38 8.32
CA ALA A 113 -10.62 -14.54 8.68
C ALA A 113 -10.89 -13.44 7.62
N ALA A 114 -9.84 -12.81 7.10
CA ALA A 114 -9.93 -11.78 6.08
C ALA A 114 -10.44 -12.33 4.75
N LEU A 115 -9.88 -13.44 4.27
CA LEU A 115 -10.30 -14.10 3.03
C LEU A 115 -11.73 -14.64 3.14
N THR A 116 -12.12 -15.17 4.32
CA THR A 116 -13.51 -15.57 4.58
C THR A 116 -14.46 -14.38 4.48
N ALA A 117 -14.11 -13.25 5.08
CA ALA A 117 -14.93 -12.04 5.03
C ALA A 117 -15.00 -11.44 3.61
N PHE A 118 -13.88 -11.44 2.87
CA PHE A 118 -13.84 -11.06 1.46
C PHE A 118 -14.79 -11.95 0.65
N ARG A 119 -14.68 -13.26 0.81
CA ARG A 119 -15.52 -14.25 0.14
C ARG A 119 -17.01 -14.05 0.38
N VAL A 120 -17.41 -13.83 1.64
CA VAL A 120 -18.81 -13.52 1.99
C VAL A 120 -19.29 -12.24 1.31
N SER A 121 -18.44 -11.21 1.23
CA SER A 121 -18.78 -9.96 0.55
C SER A 121 -18.97 -10.10 -0.97
N GLN A 122 -18.30 -11.08 -1.57
CA GLN A 122 -18.47 -11.43 -2.99
C GLN A 122 -19.63 -12.41 -3.25
N GLY A 123 -20.28 -12.91 -2.19
CA GLY A 123 -21.40 -13.86 -2.30
C GLY A 123 -21.00 -15.26 -2.75
N TRP A 124 -19.74 -15.66 -2.56
CA TRP A 124 -19.24 -16.97 -3.00
C TRP A 124 -19.60 -18.09 -2.01
N GLU A 125 -19.98 -19.25 -2.55
CA GLU A 125 -20.30 -20.44 -1.76
C GLU A 125 -19.08 -21.06 -1.05
N PRO A 126 -19.27 -21.77 0.08
CA PRO A 126 -18.23 -22.44 0.88
C PRO A 126 -17.19 -23.22 0.08
N GLU A 127 -17.65 -23.89 -0.95
CA GLU A 127 -16.92 -24.90 -1.69
C GLU A 127 -16.07 -24.31 -2.82
N LEU A 128 -16.25 -23.03 -3.16
CA LEU A 128 -15.54 -22.38 -4.27
C LEU A 128 -14.09 -22.01 -3.94
N VAL A 129 -13.73 -21.97 -2.66
CA VAL A 129 -12.41 -21.50 -2.20
C VAL A 129 -11.95 -22.39 -1.05
N ASP A 130 -10.99 -23.28 -1.34
CA ASP A 130 -10.39 -24.14 -0.33
C ASP A 130 -9.29 -23.40 0.45
N LEU A 131 -9.66 -22.75 1.55
CA LEU A 131 -8.72 -22.05 2.42
C LEU A 131 -7.68 -22.98 3.09
N THR A 132 -7.80 -24.30 2.99
CA THR A 132 -6.77 -25.22 3.50
C THR A 132 -5.51 -25.23 2.62
N ALA A 133 -5.62 -24.77 1.37
CA ALA A 133 -4.50 -24.60 0.45
C ALA A 133 -3.77 -23.25 0.62
N LEU A 134 -4.02 -22.53 1.72
CA LEU A 134 -3.41 -21.23 1.96
C LEU A 134 -1.92 -21.39 2.33
N GLU A 135 -1.05 -20.73 1.56
CA GLU A 135 0.40 -20.84 1.71
C GLU A 135 0.99 -19.49 2.15
N LEU A 136 1.90 -19.52 3.14
CA LEU A 136 2.70 -18.35 3.48
C LEU A 136 3.75 -18.13 2.39
N ALA A 137 3.84 -16.89 1.90
CA ALA A 137 4.79 -16.49 0.87
C ALA A 137 5.38 -15.10 1.16
N TYR A 138 6.47 -14.82 0.45
CA TYR A 138 7.12 -13.52 0.41
C TYR A 138 6.94 -12.93 -0.99
N ALA A 139 6.58 -11.66 -1.07
CA ALA A 139 6.48 -10.95 -2.34
C ALA A 139 6.99 -9.52 -2.25
N ALA A 140 7.48 -9.01 -3.37
CA ALA A 140 7.77 -7.60 -3.56
C ALA A 140 6.73 -6.99 -4.51
N PHE A 141 6.33 -5.75 -4.23
CA PHE A 141 5.43 -4.99 -5.07
C PHE A 141 6.22 -3.87 -5.75
N GLU A 142 6.09 -3.76 -7.06
CA GLU A 142 6.87 -2.85 -7.90
C GLU A 142 5.94 -1.98 -8.75
N TRP A 143 6.23 -0.68 -8.79
CA TRP A 143 5.49 0.25 -9.62
C TRP A 143 5.79 0.01 -11.10
N LEU A 144 4.73 -0.11 -11.90
CA LEU A 144 4.86 -0.23 -13.35
C LEU A 144 4.80 1.15 -14.03
N PRO A 145 5.32 1.28 -15.26
CA PRO A 145 5.09 2.47 -16.10
C PRO A 145 3.61 2.85 -16.20
N GLU A 146 3.30 4.13 -16.40
CA GLU A 146 1.92 4.62 -16.49
C GLU A 146 1.12 4.01 -17.66
N ASP A 147 1.80 3.52 -18.69
CA ASP A 147 1.20 2.86 -19.86
C ASP A 147 1.01 1.34 -19.68
N ALA A 148 1.36 0.77 -18.52
CA ALA A 148 1.39 -0.68 -18.29
C ALA A 148 0.01 -1.35 -18.08
N GLY A 149 -1.11 -0.62 -18.18
CA GLY A 149 -2.47 -1.17 -18.01
C GLY A 149 -2.86 -1.50 -16.57
N THR A 150 -1.89 -1.76 -15.68
CA THR A 150 -2.04 -1.83 -14.22
C THR A 150 -1.01 -0.91 -13.55
N ALA A 151 -1.30 -0.47 -12.33
CA ALA A 151 -0.43 0.48 -11.62
C ALA A 151 0.86 -0.18 -11.11
N TRP A 152 0.80 -1.45 -10.74
CA TRP A 152 1.88 -2.18 -10.09
C TRP A 152 1.92 -3.65 -10.53
N SER A 153 3.01 -4.34 -10.20
CA SER A 153 3.17 -5.79 -10.31
C SER A 153 3.62 -6.39 -8.99
N MET A 154 3.28 -7.66 -8.77
CA MET A 154 3.76 -8.45 -7.64
C MET A 154 4.71 -9.52 -8.16
N THR A 155 5.89 -9.61 -7.55
CA THR A 155 6.90 -10.63 -7.89
C THR A 155 7.21 -11.49 -6.66
N PRO A 156 7.44 -12.80 -6.83
CA PRO A 156 7.89 -13.65 -5.73
C PRO A 156 9.22 -13.14 -5.18
N ALA A 157 9.31 -13.02 -3.86
CA ALA A 157 10.51 -12.62 -3.14
C ALA A 157 10.98 -13.75 -2.21
N VAL A 158 12.15 -13.55 -1.58
CA VAL A 158 12.69 -14.46 -0.57
C VAL A 158 12.74 -13.76 0.78
N GLU A 159 12.77 -14.55 1.85
CA GLU A 159 12.99 -14.05 3.20
C GLU A 159 14.32 -13.27 3.27
N GLY A 160 14.26 -12.02 3.72
CA GLY A 160 15.42 -11.13 3.82
C GLY A 160 15.74 -10.31 2.57
N ASP A 161 14.92 -10.38 1.51
CA ASP A 161 14.96 -9.38 0.43
C ASP A 161 14.45 -8.02 0.95
N ASP A 162 15.13 -6.95 0.56
CA ASP A 162 14.78 -5.60 1.00
C ASP A 162 13.41 -5.24 0.43
N GLN A 163 12.45 -5.03 1.35
CA GLN A 163 11.03 -4.79 1.09
C GLN A 163 10.20 -6.02 0.66
N ALA A 164 10.66 -7.24 0.94
CA ALA A 164 9.78 -8.40 0.90
C ALA A 164 8.68 -8.32 1.98
N ILE A 165 7.46 -8.63 1.57
CA ILE A 165 6.26 -8.57 2.42
C ILE A 165 5.74 -9.97 2.65
N HIS A 166 5.44 -10.28 3.91
CA HIS A 166 4.72 -11.49 4.28
C HIS A 166 3.27 -11.42 3.81
N LEU A 167 2.86 -12.46 3.11
CA LEU A 167 1.47 -12.62 2.71
C LEU A 167 1.07 -14.08 2.76
N HIS A 168 -0.23 -14.29 2.90
CA HIS A 168 -0.85 -15.58 2.66
C HIS A 168 -1.47 -15.58 1.28
N ARG A 169 -1.04 -16.53 0.44
CA ARG A 169 -1.47 -16.72 -0.93
C ARG A 169 -2.38 -17.93 -1.01
N LEU A 170 -3.51 -17.77 -1.69
CA LEU A 170 -4.33 -18.88 -2.11
C LEU A 170 -4.15 -19.09 -3.62
N PRO A 171 -3.51 -20.19 -4.05
CA PRO A 171 -3.34 -20.48 -5.46
C PRO A 171 -4.70 -20.75 -6.12
N VAL A 172 -4.79 -20.44 -7.41
CA VAL A 172 -5.95 -20.83 -8.22
C VAL A 172 -6.03 -22.36 -8.21
N PRO A 173 -7.18 -22.97 -7.89
CA PRO A 173 -7.32 -24.41 -8.04
C PRO A 173 -7.03 -24.76 -9.52
N PRO A 174 -6.29 -25.84 -9.82
CA PRO A 174 -6.11 -26.26 -11.19
C PRO A 174 -7.51 -26.46 -11.78
N MET A 175 -7.86 -25.72 -12.84
CA MET A 175 -9.03 -26.08 -13.63
C MET A 175 -8.76 -27.49 -14.13
N GLU A 176 -9.54 -28.48 -13.69
CA GLU A 176 -9.58 -29.74 -14.40
C GLU A 176 -10.04 -29.40 -15.81
N ASP A 177 -9.17 -29.60 -16.80
CA ASP A 177 -9.54 -29.48 -18.21
C ASP A 177 -10.75 -30.40 -18.47
N GLU A 178 -11.93 -29.81 -18.72
CA GLU A 178 -13.11 -30.53 -19.26
C GLU A 178 -12.91 -30.89 -20.74
#